data_AF-N8Q0H9-F1
#
_entry.id   AF-N8Q0H9-F1
#
_cell.length_a   1.000
_cell.length_b   1.000
_cell.length_c   1.000
_cell.angle_alpha   90.00
_cell.angle_beta   90.00
_cell.angle_gamma   90.00
#
_symmetry.space_group_name_H-M   'P 1'
#
loop_
_entity.id
_entity.type
_entity.pdbx_description
1 polymer ?
#
loop_
_entity_poly.entity_id
_entity_poly.type
_entity_poly.pdbx_seq_one_letter_code
_entity_poly.pdbx_strand_id
1 'polypeptide(L)'
;MLGASMQANADAIICVFDFLGKSGEAYKALEIEKGLRTTGAMFDNVPVVNITIELIIRPKSFPAGFSLNSREWFIQQIPTSFAIIKRLEDAIPTKYKYSISKEEVENYEKLFREQRIRFTKDGIYDPVMMGVLKRARCSVERTRFECSLGGE
;
A
#
# COMPACT_ATOMS: atom_id res chain seq x y z
N MET A 1 -44.76 -4.87 -36.72
CA MET A 1 -43.29 -5.07 -36.66
C MET A 1 -42.67 -3.68 -36.54
N LEU A 2 -42.00 -3.23 -35.48
CA LEU A 2 -41.50 -3.79 -34.23
C LEU A 2 -41.73 -2.71 -33.14
N GLY A 3 -42.29 -3.09 -32.00
CA GLY A 3 -42.18 -2.29 -30.78
C GLY A 3 -40.88 -2.66 -30.07
N ALA A 4 -39.96 -1.71 -29.93
CA ALA A 4 -38.77 -1.90 -29.10
C ALA A 4 -39.10 -1.48 -27.67
N SER A 5 -39.43 -2.45 -26.82
CA SER A 5 -39.44 -2.28 -25.37
C SER A 5 -38.00 -2.13 -24.87
N MET A 6 -37.64 -0.95 -24.38
CA MET A 6 -36.41 -0.78 -23.58
C MET A 6 -36.70 -1.26 -22.16
N GLN A 7 -36.22 -2.44 -21.81
CA GLN A 7 -36.14 -2.88 -20.42
C GLN A 7 -34.88 -2.24 -19.81
N ALA A 8 -35.07 -1.31 -18.87
CA ALA A 8 -34.01 -0.92 -17.95
C ALA A 8 -33.91 -2.01 -16.87
N ASN A 9 -32.79 -2.76 -16.85
CA ASN A 9 -32.47 -3.66 -15.76
C ASN A 9 -32.09 -2.84 -14.52
N ALA A 10 -33.04 -2.67 -13.61
CA ALA A 10 -32.79 -2.18 -12.26
C ALA A 10 -32.42 -3.38 -11.38
N ASP A 11 -31.12 -3.61 -11.17
CA ASP A 11 -30.55 -4.35 -10.02
C ASP A 11 -29.00 -4.30 -10.03
N ALA A 12 -28.42 -3.15 -10.42
CA ALA A 12 -27.00 -2.94 -10.19
C ALA A 12 -26.79 -2.69 -8.68
N ILE A 13 -26.44 -3.74 -7.93
CA ILE A 13 -25.97 -3.60 -6.57
C ILE A 13 -24.61 -2.88 -6.64
N ILE A 14 -24.62 -1.57 -6.40
CA ILE A 14 -23.40 -0.79 -6.25
C ILE A 14 -22.82 -1.15 -4.88
N CYS A 15 -21.81 -2.03 -4.87
CA CYS A 15 -21.03 -2.31 -3.67
C CYS A 15 -20.06 -1.15 -3.45
N VAL A 16 -20.34 -0.33 -2.44
CA VAL A 16 -19.41 0.70 -1.97
C VAL A 16 -18.41 0.02 -1.03
N PHE A 17 -17.13 0.07 -1.39
CA PHE A 17 -16.04 -0.44 -0.56
C PHE A 17 -15.12 0.72 -0.17
N ASP A 18 -14.95 0.91 1.14
CA ASP A 18 -14.02 1.90 1.67
C ASP A 18 -12.68 1.23 1.99
N PHE A 19 -11.59 1.79 1.45
CA PHE A 19 -10.23 1.32 1.72
C PHE A 19 -9.44 2.41 2.45
N LEU A 20 -8.83 2.05 3.58
CA LEU A 20 -7.99 2.95 4.36
C LEU A 20 -6.55 2.42 4.42
N GLY A 21 -5.65 3.09 3.71
CA GLY A 21 -4.21 2.81 3.74
C GLY A 21 -3.52 3.44 4.95
N LYS A 22 -3.57 2.78 6.12
CA LYS A 22 -2.90 3.19 7.36
C LYS A 22 -2.23 2.00 8.05
N SER A 23 -1.17 2.26 8.79
CA SER A 23 -0.53 1.28 9.68
C SER A 23 -1.28 1.18 11.02
N GLY A 24 -0.99 0.13 11.80
CA GLY A 24 -1.81 -0.20 12.98
C GLY A 24 -1.85 0.84 14.09
N GLU A 25 -0.94 1.82 14.12
CA GLU A 25 -1.01 2.94 15.07
C GLU A 25 -2.28 3.77 14.92
N ALA A 26 -2.84 3.83 13.71
CA ALA A 26 -4.08 4.56 13.44
C ALA A 26 -5.31 3.89 14.07
N TYR A 27 -5.27 2.57 14.33
CA TYR A 27 -6.44 1.80 14.74
C TYR A 27 -7.12 2.40 15.99
N LYS A 28 -6.33 2.66 17.04
CA LYS A 28 -6.84 3.31 18.26
C LYS A 28 -6.99 4.82 18.10
N ALA A 29 -6.01 5.48 17.49
CA ALA A 29 -5.97 6.94 17.41
C ALA A 29 -7.15 7.53 16.61
N LEU A 30 -7.61 6.82 15.58
CA LEU A 30 -8.71 7.24 14.71
C LEU A 30 -10.00 6.44 14.95
N GLU A 31 -10.06 5.65 16.03
CA GLU A 31 -11.22 4.82 16.37
C GLU A 31 -11.70 3.94 15.19
N ILE A 32 -10.76 3.36 14.44
CA ILE A 32 -11.05 2.61 13.19
C ILE A 32 -12.02 1.46 13.43
N GLU A 33 -12.04 0.90 14.63
CA GLU A 33 -13.01 -0.10 15.08
C GLU A 33 -14.48 0.30 14.88
N LYS A 34 -14.81 1.60 14.99
CA LYS A 34 -16.15 2.12 14.74
C LYS A 34 -16.52 2.09 13.25
N GLY A 35 -15.52 2.19 12.37
CA GLY A 35 -15.66 2.07 10.92
C GLY A 35 -15.75 0.61 10.45
N LEU A 36 -14.92 -0.28 11.03
CA LEU A 36 -14.89 -1.69 10.63
C LEU A 36 -16.20 -2.44 10.94
N ARG A 37 -16.89 -2.07 12.04
CA ARG A 37 -18.16 -2.72 12.45
C ARG A 37 -18.06 -4.26 12.42
N THR A 38 -18.94 -4.94 11.71
CA THR A 38 -19.00 -6.41 11.63
C THR A 38 -18.46 -6.98 10.31
N THR A 39 -18.21 -6.14 9.31
CA THR A 39 -17.84 -6.56 7.94
C THR A 39 -16.46 -6.09 7.51
N GLY A 40 -15.85 -5.17 8.27
CA GLY A 40 -14.52 -4.64 7.98
C GLY A 40 -13.40 -5.59 8.39
N ALA A 41 -12.29 -5.51 7.67
CA ALA A 41 -11.09 -6.29 7.92
C ALA A 41 -9.82 -5.45 7.71
N MET A 42 -8.74 -5.90 8.34
CA MET A 42 -7.38 -5.44 8.17
C MET A 42 -6.56 -6.60 7.60
N PHE A 43 -5.83 -6.33 6.52
CA PHE A 43 -4.87 -7.28 5.97
C PHE A 43 -3.63 -7.38 6.86
N ASP A 44 -3.30 -8.57 7.33
CA ASP A 44 -2.22 -8.78 8.30
C ASP A 44 -0.92 -9.36 7.69
N ASN A 45 -1.00 -9.90 6.48
CA ASN A 45 0.10 -10.61 5.83
C ASN A 45 0.56 -10.00 4.50
N VAL A 46 -0.04 -8.87 4.08
CA VAL A 46 0.29 -8.19 2.83
C VAL A 46 0.40 -6.68 3.05
N PRO A 47 1.57 -6.07 2.80
CA PRO A 47 1.70 -4.61 2.84
C PRO A 47 1.12 -4.01 1.56
N VAL A 48 -0.17 -3.62 1.61
CA VAL A 48 -0.89 -3.09 0.43
C VAL A 48 -0.45 -1.67 0.06
N VAL A 49 -0.04 -0.88 1.05
CA VAL A 49 0.41 0.51 0.85
C VAL A 49 1.76 0.77 1.50
N ASN A 50 2.59 1.58 0.85
CA ASN A 50 3.79 2.14 1.44
C ASN A 50 3.51 3.59 1.82
N ILE A 51 3.52 3.89 3.12
CA ILE A 51 3.24 5.23 3.63
C ILE A 51 4.57 5.96 3.78
N THR A 52 4.74 7.05 3.02
CA THR A 52 5.91 7.93 3.11
C THR A 52 5.50 9.27 3.69
N ILE A 53 6.30 9.79 4.62
CA ILE A 53 6.15 11.13 5.20
C ILE A 53 7.36 11.95 4.77
N GLU A 54 7.10 13.08 4.11
CA GLU A 54 8.15 14.00 3.67
C GLU A 54 8.13 15.26 4.54
N LEU A 55 9.25 15.51 5.23
CA LEU A 55 9.45 16.75 5.97
C LEU A 55 10.19 17.77 5.10
N ILE A 56 9.51 18.85 4.74
CA ILE A 56 10.08 19.96 3.98
C ILE A 56 10.41 21.10 4.95
N ILE A 57 11.67 21.53 4.96
CA ILE A 57 12.14 22.63 5.81
C ILE A 57 12.64 23.81 4.97
N ARG A 58 12.58 25.02 5.52
CA ARG A 58 13.22 26.21 4.94
C ARG A 58 14.68 26.28 5.41
N PRO A 59 15.69 26.10 4.54
CA PRO A 59 17.08 25.98 4.99
C PRO A 59 17.59 27.17 5.81
N LYS A 60 17.18 28.40 5.45
CA LYS A 60 17.58 29.63 6.15
C LYS A 60 16.97 29.79 7.55
N SER A 61 15.99 28.97 7.90
CA SER A 61 15.34 29.00 9.22
C SER A 61 15.96 28.01 10.22
N PHE A 62 16.97 27.25 9.80
CA PHE A 62 17.62 26.24 10.65
C PHE A 62 19.16 26.42 10.64
N PRO A 63 19.85 25.98 11.71
CA PRO A 63 21.31 26.00 11.75
C PRO A 63 21.95 25.17 10.62
N ALA A 64 23.18 25.53 10.25
CA ALA A 64 23.97 24.72 9.32
C ALA A 64 24.08 23.27 9.82
N GLY A 65 23.93 22.31 8.90
CA GLY A 65 23.99 20.88 9.22
C GLY A 65 22.69 20.26 9.78
N PHE A 66 21.66 21.06 10.10
CA PHE A 66 20.40 20.55 10.66
C PHE A 66 19.81 19.41 9.81
N SER A 67 19.71 19.58 8.48
CA SER A 67 19.11 18.57 7.60
C SER A 67 19.85 17.22 7.61
N LEU A 68 21.19 17.23 7.65
CA LEU A 68 21.97 16.00 7.66
C LEU A 68 21.84 15.31 9.02
N ASN A 69 22.02 16.06 10.10
CA ASN A 69 21.89 15.54 11.46
C ASN A 69 20.48 14.98 11.73
N SER A 70 19.43 15.66 11.23
CA SER A 70 18.06 15.16 11.35
C SER A 70 17.85 13.85 10.58
N ARG A 71 18.43 13.69 9.38
CA ARG A 71 18.34 12.44 8.61
C ARG A 71 19.05 11.29 9.30
N GLU A 72 20.27 11.52 9.79
CA GLU A 72 21.04 10.53 10.54
C GLU A 72 20.29 10.08 11.79
N TRP A 73 19.77 11.03 12.56
CA TRP A 73 18.97 10.73 13.74
C TRP A 73 17.69 9.96 13.38
N PHE A 74 16.97 10.37 12.33
CA PHE A 74 15.72 9.71 11.93
C PHE A 74 15.94 8.26 11.53
N ILE A 75 17.03 7.96 10.80
CA ILE A 75 17.42 6.59 10.43
C ILE A 75 17.59 5.70 11.67
N GLN A 76 18.19 6.24 12.74
CA GLN A 76 18.36 5.51 14.00
C GLN A 76 17.03 5.21 14.71
N GLN A 77 15.98 6.01 14.47
CA GLN A 77 14.67 5.80 15.08
C GLN A 77 13.79 4.80 14.33
N ILE A 78 14.14 4.44 13.09
CA ILE A 78 13.33 3.55 12.24
C ILE A 78 13.05 2.20 12.94
N PRO A 79 14.04 1.47 13.51
CA PRO A 79 13.77 0.19 14.14
C PRO A 79 12.82 0.28 15.34
N THR A 80 13.02 1.29 16.19
CA THR A 80 12.14 1.55 17.35
C THR A 80 10.72 1.89 16.90
N SER A 81 10.57 2.68 15.85
CA SER A 81 9.26 3.04 15.30
C SER A 81 8.52 1.82 14.76
N PHE A 82 9.19 0.96 13.98
CA PHE A 82 8.60 -0.29 13.50
C PHE A 82 8.25 -1.25 14.64
N ALA A 83 9.04 -1.33 15.71
CA ALA A 83 8.72 -2.14 16.88
C ALA A 83 7.44 -1.66 17.59
N ILE A 84 7.23 -0.34 17.67
CA ILE A 84 6.00 0.26 18.21
C ILE A 84 4.81 -0.05 17.32
N ILE A 85 4.93 0.15 16.00
CA ILE A 85 3.86 -0.15 15.04
C ILE A 85 3.45 -1.61 15.14
N LYS A 86 4.42 -2.53 15.11
CA LYS A 86 4.16 -3.97 15.24
C LYS A 86 3.41 -4.31 16.52
N ARG A 87 3.83 -3.74 17.66
CA ARG A 87 3.12 -3.94 18.94
C ARG A 87 1.67 -3.45 18.87
N LEU A 88 1.41 -2.33 18.19
CA LEU A 88 0.07 -1.79 18.04
C LEU A 88 -0.79 -2.66 17.12
N GLU A 89 -0.21 -3.18 16.04
CA GLU A 89 -0.85 -4.15 15.12
C GLU A 89 -1.16 -5.48 15.82
N ASP A 90 -0.25 -5.98 16.65
CA ASP A 90 -0.45 -7.21 17.43
C ASP A 90 -1.62 -7.07 18.41
N ALA A 91 -1.85 -5.86 18.94
CA ALA A 91 -2.96 -5.56 19.86
C ALA A 91 -4.33 -5.42 19.17
N ILE A 92 -4.39 -5.42 17.83
CA ILE A 92 -5.66 -5.37 17.09
C ILE A 92 -6.41 -6.71 17.27
N PRO A 93 -7.71 -6.71 17.61
CA PRO A 93 -8.49 -7.93 17.80
C PRO A 93 -8.48 -8.84 16.57
N THR A 94 -8.26 -10.15 16.78
CA THR A 94 -8.16 -11.16 15.72
C THR A 94 -9.40 -11.20 14.81
N LYS A 95 -10.58 -10.85 15.32
CA LYS A 95 -11.82 -10.77 14.51
C LYS A 95 -11.73 -9.81 13.32
N TYR A 96 -10.82 -8.84 13.37
CA TYR A 96 -10.58 -7.90 12.27
C TYR A 96 -9.40 -8.29 11.39
N LYS A 97 -8.57 -9.26 11.80
CA LYS A 97 -7.41 -9.68 11.01
C LYS A 97 -7.84 -10.65 9.91
N TYR A 98 -7.45 -10.35 8.69
CA TYR A 98 -7.73 -11.17 7.52
C TYR A 98 -6.43 -11.42 6.76
N SER A 99 -6.04 -12.69 6.68
CA SER A 99 -4.89 -13.12 5.90
C SER A 99 -5.32 -13.46 4.48
N ILE A 100 -4.69 -12.83 3.50
CA ILE A 100 -4.92 -13.10 2.08
C ILE A 100 -4.20 -14.40 1.71
N SER A 101 -4.82 -15.27 0.90
CA SER A 101 -4.17 -16.51 0.47
C SER A 101 -2.97 -16.22 -0.45
N LYS A 102 -1.98 -17.13 -0.48
CA LYS A 102 -0.79 -16.96 -1.34
C LYS A 102 -1.15 -16.80 -2.83
N GLU A 103 -2.17 -17.52 -3.29
CA GLU A 103 -2.66 -17.45 -4.66
C GLU A 103 -3.25 -16.07 -4.99
N GLU A 104 -4.08 -15.52 -4.09
CA GLU A 104 -4.64 -14.17 -4.26
C GLU A 104 -3.55 -13.10 -4.24
N VAL A 105 -2.54 -13.23 -3.37
CA VAL A 105 -1.38 -12.34 -3.37
C VAL A 105 -0.67 -12.37 -4.71
N GLU A 106 -0.36 -13.55 -5.24
CA GLU A 106 0.33 -13.67 -6.53
C GLU A 106 -0.50 -13.08 -7.69
N ASN A 107 -1.82 -13.33 -7.70
CA ASN A 107 -2.73 -12.75 -8.69
C ASN A 107 -2.77 -11.21 -8.60
N TYR A 108 -2.73 -10.68 -7.38
CA TYR A 108 -2.68 -9.24 -7.15
C TYR A 108 -1.34 -8.62 -7.60
N GLU A 109 -0.22 -9.31 -7.36
CA GLU A 109 1.08 -8.84 -7.83
C GLU A 109 1.16 -8.85 -9.38
N LYS A 110 0.55 -9.84 -10.05
CA LYS A 110 0.43 -9.89 -11.52
C LYS A 110 -0.35 -8.69 -12.05
N LEU A 111 -1.53 -8.43 -11.49
CA LEU A 111 -2.35 -7.27 -11.84
C LEU A 111 -1.55 -5.97 -11.71
N PHE A 112 -0.87 -5.76 -10.58
CA PHE A 112 -0.09 -4.54 -10.39
C PHE A 112 1.09 -4.41 -11.35
N ARG A 113 1.75 -5.52 -11.68
CA ARG A 113 2.82 -5.50 -12.67
C ARG A 113 2.31 -5.05 -14.04
N GLU A 114 1.16 -5.57 -14.47
CA GLU A 114 0.53 -5.16 -15.73
C GLU A 114 0.22 -3.65 -15.73
N GLN A 115 -0.33 -3.13 -14.63
CA GLN A 115 -0.58 -1.70 -14.49
C GLN A 115 0.70 -0.87 -14.53
N ARG A 116 1.78 -1.31 -13.86
CA ARG A 116 3.07 -0.60 -13.90
C ARG A 116 3.65 -0.56 -15.32
N ILE A 117 3.64 -1.68 -16.05
CA ILE A 117 4.08 -1.73 -17.45
C ILE A 117 3.24 -0.78 -18.31
N ARG A 118 1.92 -0.79 -18.13
CA ARG A 118 1.02 0.10 -18.86
C ARG A 118 1.33 1.57 -18.55
N PHE A 119 1.46 1.94 -17.29
CA PHE A 119 1.78 3.31 -16.90
C PHE A 119 3.18 3.75 -17.35
N THR A 120 4.14 2.84 -17.46
CA THR A 120 5.42 3.13 -18.13
C THR A 120 5.22 3.42 -19.62
N LYS A 121 4.42 2.60 -20.32
CA LYS A 121 4.12 2.81 -21.75
C LYS A 121 3.35 4.10 -22.02
N ASP A 122 2.44 4.46 -21.12
CA ASP A 122 1.64 5.69 -21.18
C ASP A 122 2.47 6.94 -20.78
N GLY A 123 3.74 6.78 -20.42
CA GLY A 123 4.65 7.88 -20.05
C GLY A 123 4.42 8.46 -18.65
N ILE A 124 3.60 7.80 -17.82
CA ILE A 124 3.31 8.21 -16.44
C ILE A 124 4.48 7.80 -15.53
N TYR A 125 5.02 6.61 -15.74
CA TYR A 125 6.18 6.11 -15.00
C TYR A 125 7.45 6.15 -15.84
N ASP A 126 8.56 6.53 -15.20
CA ASP A 126 9.87 6.51 -15.83
C ASP A 126 10.40 5.06 -15.89
N PRO A 127 10.83 4.56 -17.07
CA PRO A 127 11.27 3.18 -17.24
C PRO A 127 12.55 2.87 -16.47
N VAL A 128 13.44 3.85 -16.28
CA VAL A 128 14.67 3.65 -15.49
C VAL A 128 14.31 3.46 -14.02
N MET A 129 13.43 4.30 -13.50
CA MET A 129 12.93 4.19 -12.13
C MET A 129 12.22 2.85 -11.91
N MET A 130 11.38 2.41 -12.86
CA MET A 130 10.70 1.13 -12.76
C MET A 130 11.67 -0.06 -12.69
N GLY A 131 12.73 -0.02 -13.52
CA GLY A 131 13.81 -1.01 -13.44
C GLY A 131 14.56 -1.00 -12.10
N VAL A 132 14.80 0.17 -11.50
CA VAL A 132 15.43 0.28 -10.16
C VAL A 132 14.53 -0.32 -9.09
N LEU A 133 13.25 0.06 -9.05
CA LEU A 133 12.30 -0.42 -8.06
C LEU A 133 12.07 -1.92 -8.15
N LYS A 134 12.02 -2.48 -9.36
CA LYS A 134 11.95 -3.93 -9.57
C LYS A 134 13.15 -4.65 -8.97
N ARG A 135 14.37 -4.17 -9.24
CA ARG A 135 15.60 -4.75 -8.65
C ARG A 135 15.58 -4.68 -7.12
N ALA A 136 15.12 -3.56 -6.56
CA ALA A 136 14.98 -3.43 -5.11
C ALA A 136 14.01 -4.47 -4.53
N ARG A 137 12.81 -4.64 -5.12
CA ARG A 137 11.85 -5.67 -4.68
C ARG A 137 12.43 -7.08 -4.77
N CYS A 138 13.10 -7.41 -5.87
CA CYS A 138 13.74 -8.72 -6.07
C CYS A 138 14.96 -8.95 -5.17
N SER A 139 15.57 -7.89 -4.63
CA SER A 139 16.65 -8.04 -3.64
C SER A 139 16.13 -8.46 -2.27
N VAL A 140 14.89 -8.06 -1.93
CA VAL A 140 14.22 -8.43 -0.68
C VAL A 140 13.64 -9.83 -0.77
N GLU A 141 12.91 -10.14 -1.84
CA GLU A 141 12.34 -11.47 -2.07
C GLU A 141 12.58 -11.92 -3.51
N ARG A 142 13.54 -12.83 -3.69
CA ARG A 142 13.98 -13.33 -5.00
C ARG A 142 12.98 -14.28 -5.65
N THR A 143 12.09 -14.89 -4.86
CA THR A 143 11.11 -15.87 -5.34
C THR A 143 9.83 -15.24 -5.88
N ARG A 144 9.69 -13.90 -5.84
CA ARG A 144 8.55 -13.21 -6.46
C ARG A 144 8.45 -13.53 -7.95
N PHE A 145 7.23 -13.72 -8.44
CA PHE A 145 6.97 -14.14 -9.82
C PHE A 145 7.60 -13.18 -10.86
N GLU A 146 7.66 -11.88 -10.57
CA GLU A 146 8.16 -10.87 -11.51
C GLU A 146 9.68 -10.88 -11.71
N CYS A 147 10.42 -11.50 -10.79
CA CYS A 147 11.89 -11.42 -10.74
C CYS A 147 12.59 -12.27 -11.81
N SER A 148 11.90 -13.27 -12.37
CA SER A 148 12.37 -14.06 -13.52
C SER A 148 11.94 -13.47 -14.87
N LEU A 149 11.02 -12.50 -14.87
CA LEU A 149 10.46 -11.92 -16.09
C LEU A 149 11.30 -10.75 -16.59
N GLY A 150 11.41 -10.61 -17.91
CA GLY A 150 12.00 -9.43 -18.54
C GLY A 150 11.11 -8.19 -18.44
N GLY A 151 11.72 -7.01 -18.45
CA GLY A 151 11.04 -5.71 -18.53
C GLY A 151 10.31 -5.24 -17.28
N GLU A 152 10.21 -3.92 -17.15
CA GLU A 152 9.29 -3.08 -16.38
C GLU A 152 9.68 -1.62 -16.65
#